data_AF-A0A0D0DS39-F1
#
_entry.id   AF-A0A0D0DS39-F1
#
_cell.length_a   1.000
_cell.length_b   1.000
_cell.length_c   1.000
_cell.angle_alpha   90.00
_cell.angle_beta   90.00
_cell.angle_gamma   90.00
#
_symmetry.space_group_name_H-M   'P 1'
#
loop_
_entity.id
_entity.type
_entity.pdbx_description
1 polymer ?
#
loop_
_entity_poly.entity_id
_entity_poly.type
_entity_poly.pdbx_seq_one_letter_code
_entity_poly.pdbx_strand_id
1 'polypeptide(L)' 'CPTGVIHCFINCPWCFMAAYRLGLTGKAAEGAVKKQKQHQQVSQSAMMLIEAVLN' A
#
# COMPACT_ATOMS: atom_id res chain seq x y z
N CYS A 1 -6.15 11.08 2.20
CA CYS A 1 -6.03 9.62 2.01
C CYS A 1 -7.45 9.06 1.91
N PRO A 2 -7.80 8.27 0.89
CA PRO A 2 -9.16 7.76 0.73
C PRO A 2 -9.56 6.89 1.93
N THR A 3 -10.80 7.01 2.39
CA THR A 3 -11.34 6.21 3.52
C THR A 3 -11.15 4.72 3.32
N GLY A 4 -11.24 4.24 2.07
CA GLY A 4 -11.01 2.84 1.72
C GLY A 4 -9.58 2.35 1.97
N VAL A 5 -8.59 3.24 1.85
CA VAL A 5 -7.18 2.93 2.15
C VAL A 5 -7.02 2.78 3.66
N ILE A 6 -7.51 3.75 4.43
CA ILE A 6 -7.48 3.72 5.91
C ILE A 6 -8.18 2.47 6.45
N HIS A 7 -9.35 2.12 5.91
CA HIS A 7 -10.05 0.88 6.27
C HIS A 7 -9.23 -0.37 6.00
N CYS A 8 -8.46 -0.43 4.90
CA CYS A 8 -7.61 -1.60 4.61
C CYS A 8 -6.43 -1.69 5.60
N PHE A 9 -5.86 -0.55 5.99
CA PHE A 9 -4.80 -0.50 6.99
C PHE A 9 -5.27 -0.88 8.41
N ILE A 10 -6.51 -0.55 8.77
CA ILE A 10 -7.09 -0.90 10.09
C ILE A 10 -7.55 -2.35 10.12
N ASN A 11 -8.20 -2.84 9.06
CA ASN A 11 -8.79 -4.19 9.05
C ASN A 11 -7.79 -5.30 8.66
N CYS A 12 -6.74 -4.98 7.91
CA CYS A 12 -5.70 -5.94 7.49
C CYS A 12 -4.28 -5.40 7.74
N PRO A 13 -3.93 -4.97 8.97
CA PRO A 13 -2.66 -4.29 9.23
C PRO A 13 -1.45 -5.15 8.84
N TRP A 14 -1.52 -6.47 9.03
CA TRP A 14 -0.43 -7.39 8.67
C TRP A 14 -0.13 -7.44 7.16
N CYS A 15 -1.15 -7.30 6.30
CA CYS A 15 -0.98 -7.30 4.85
C CYS A 15 -0.21 -6.07 4.35
N PHE A 16 -0.23 -4.99 5.12
CA PHE A 16 0.36 -3.70 4.75
C PHE A 16 1.58 -3.33 5.61
N MET A 17 2.18 -4.29 6.32
CA MET A 17 3.38 -4.03 7.15
C MET A 17 4.55 -3.46 6.34
N ALA A 18 4.70 -3.87 5.08
CA ALA A 18 5.71 -3.31 4.19
C ALA A 18 5.46 -1.82 3.91
N ALA A 19 4.20 -1.40 3.76
CA ALA A 19 3.85 0.01 3.56
C ALA A 19 4.15 0.87 4.80
N TYR A 20 3.90 0.35 6.01
CA TYR A 20 4.28 1.00 7.27
C TYR A 20 5.80 1.13 7.41
N ARG A 21 6.56 0.08 7.08
CA ARG A 21 8.03 0.07 7.15
C ARG A 21 8.68 1.02 6.13
N LEU A 22 8.05 1.18 4.97
CA LEU A 22 8.53 2.07 3.90
C LEU A 22 8.12 3.53 4.13
N GLY A 23 7.08 3.80 4.93
CA GLY A 23 6.60 5.17 5.13
C GLY A 23 5.92 5.76 3.90
N LEU A 24 5.15 4.93 3.16
CA LEU A 24 4.53 5.32 1.89
C LEU A 24 3.71 6.60 2.01
N THR A 25 3.83 7.48 1.01
CA THR A 25 2.94 8.64 0.87
C THR A 25 1.49 8.22 0.61
N GLY A 26 0.53 9.09 0.96
CA GLY A 26 -0.90 8.76 0.87
C GLY A 26 -1.39 8.32 -0.53
N LYS A 27 -0.75 8.80 -1.61
CA LYS A 27 -1.00 8.36 -2.99
C LYS A 27 -0.39 6.99 -3.29
N ALA A 28 0.86 6.77 -2.86
CA ALA A 28 1.53 5.48 -3.01
C ALA A 28 0.80 4.36 -2.24
N ALA A 29 0.33 4.67 -1.02
CA ALA A 29 -0.48 3.78 -0.21
C ALA A 29 -1.78 3.36 -0.90
N GLU A 30 -2.45 4.28 -1.61
CA GLU A 30 -3.64 3.97 -2.41
C GLU A 30 -3.32 3.02 -3.57
N GLY A 31 -2.23 3.28 -4.30
CA GLY A 31 -1.74 2.40 -5.35
C GLY A 31 -1.43 1.00 -4.84
N ALA A 32 -0.78 0.90 -3.69
CA ALA A 32 -0.46 -0.36 -3.03
C ALA A 32 -1.72 -1.14 -2.60
N VAL A 33 -2.71 -0.47 -1.99
CA VAL A 33 -4.00 -1.09 -1.62
C VAL A 33 -4.73 -1.62 -2.85
N LYS A 34 -4.78 -0.84 -3.93
CA LYS A 34 -5.45 -1.26 -5.18
C LYS A 34 -4.75 -2.46 -5.79
N LYS A 35 -3.42 -2.47 -5.83
CA LYS A 35 -2.62 -3.59 -6.36
C LYS A 35 -2.78 -4.86 -5.51
N GLN A 36 -2.83 -4.72 -4.19
CA GLN A 36 -2.95 -5.86 -3.26
C GLN A 36 -4.38 -6.42 -3.18
N LYS A 37 -5.42 -5.62 -3.48
CA LYS A 37 -6.77 -6.16 -3.70
C LYS A 37 -6.89 -7.00 -4.97
N GLN A 38 -6.07 -6.70 -5.98
CA GLN A 38 -6.04 -7.45 -7.25
C GLN A 38 -5.12 -8.67 -7.18
N HIS A 39 -3.99 -8.55 -6.48
CA HIS A 39 -3.03 -9.62 -6.27
C HIS A 39 -2.87 -9.89 -4.77
N GLN A 40 -3.05 -11.15 -4.37
CA GLN A 40 -3.06 -11.60 -2.98
C GLN A 40 -1.82 -11.18 -2.15
N GLN A 41 -0.70 -10.88 -2.82
CA GLN A 41 0.50 -10.28 -2.21
C GLN A 41 1.18 -9.33 -3.19
N VAL A 42 1.76 -8.25 -2.65
CA VAL A 42 2.60 -7.30 -3.39
C VAL A 42 3.99 -7.38 -2.78
N SER A 43 5.03 -7.57 -3.61
CA SER A 43 6.41 -7.60 -3.13
C SER A 43 6.86 -6.21 -2.66
N GLN A 44 7.83 -6.19 -1.74
CA GLN A 44 8.40 -4.93 -1.24
C GLN A 44 9.00 -4.08 -2.38
N SER A 45 9.67 -4.71 -3.35
CA SER A 45 10.21 -4.02 -4.53
C SER A 45 9.11 -3.41 -5.41
N ALA A 46 7.96 -4.08 -5.54
CA ALA A 46 6.82 -3.52 -6.26
C ALA A 46 6.19 -2.35 -5.50
N MET A 47 6.14 -2.39 -4.16
CA MET A 47 5.71 -1.25 -3.35
C MET A 47 6.64 -0.04 -3.52
N MET A 48 7.96 -0.24 -3.51
CA MET A 48 8.92 0.84 -3.76
C MET A 48 8.80 1.41 -5.18
N LEU A 49 8.57 0.57 -6.19
CA LEU A 49 8.32 1.04 -7.55
C LEU A 49 7.06 1.90 -7.63
N ILE A 50 5.98 1.49 -6.95
CA ILE A 50 4.72 2.24 -6.88
C ILE A 50 4.95 3.60 -6.21
N GLU A 51 5.73 3.63 -5.12
CA GLU A 51 6.11 4.88 -4.45
C GLU A 51 6.91 5.80 -5.37
N ALA A 52 7.94 5.29 -6.06
CA ALA A 52 8.77 6.08 -6.95
C ALA A 52 7.99 6.65 -8.15
N VAL A 53 6.96 5.96 -8.63
CA VAL A 53 6.11 6.41 -9.75
C VAL A 53 5.03 7.39 -9.28
N LEU A 54 4.57 7.30 -8.03
CA LEU A 54 3.44 8.08 -7.50
C LEU A 54 3.84 9.23 -6.56
N ASN A 55 5.11 9.32 -6.17
CA ASN A 55 5.67 10.48 -5.46
C ASN A 55 5.75 11.72 -6.35
#